data_AF-A0A4Q9FJ01-F1
#
_entry.id   AF-A0A4Q9FJ01-F1
#
_cell.length_a   1.000
_cell.length_b   1.000
_cell.length_c   1.000
_cell.angle_alpha   90.00
_cell.angle_beta   90.00
_cell.angle_gamma   90.00
#
_symmetry.space_group_name_H-M   'P 1'
#
loop_
_entity.id
_entity.type
_entity.pdbx_description
1 polymer ?
#
loop_
_entity_poly.entity_id
_entity_poly.type
_entity_poly.pdbx_seq_one_letter_code
_entity_poly.pdbx_strand_id
1 'polypeptide(L)'
;MKDINIKKFWKLPLKMILMAILLISLNSCSEEFVDEPRDTSGVNDVTIFSNKDNAQTFINGILANYKGQYRTVDVGGLYAMYYARAVKGDDIIQAISWYRFDYGHENREPAFRRTNFSWDFNYENINFANTLITGVQNSPTLSENDKKELIAKGKFFRGFHLFELLLEFCPNYNNNRDLVRIPIYTQATSLENARGNPPVPMSEAYNQVIQDLEDAIADLPDTRLGKSFVNKAVAQAVLTRVLSVTQDDWDSVSSLARAAYGGNASDAVQSTNWGNGFSDMTDQEWLWALFQNGSDETNFFWGHAAPMMDHLTLSYNATYFDPDFVDQFSDTDARKLFFDIYGVSASEPWREFVSTKYAFTFSSDIPIIRKSEMVLFDAEAQYQLGNTTGAQDLLFALQSARDPNAV
;
A
#
# COMPACT_ATOMS: atom_id res chain seq x y z
N MET A 1 -10.33 -77.30 -41.82
CA MET A 1 -11.38 -76.81 -42.73
C MET A 1 -12.73 -77.19 -42.15
N LYS A 2 -13.68 -76.24 -42.17
CA LYS A 2 -15.08 -76.27 -41.72
C LYS A 2 -15.40 -75.64 -40.36
N ASP A 3 -15.92 -74.44 -40.51
CA ASP A 3 -16.70 -73.57 -39.67
C ASP A 3 -17.84 -74.26 -38.92
N ILE A 4 -18.15 -73.78 -37.71
CA ILE A 4 -19.54 -73.59 -37.27
C ILE A 4 -19.71 -72.24 -36.56
N ASN A 5 -20.46 -71.42 -37.29
CA ASN A 5 -21.36 -70.30 -37.00
C ASN A 5 -21.71 -69.90 -35.54
N ILE A 6 -21.79 -68.58 -35.39
CA ILE A 6 -22.19 -67.76 -34.24
C ILE A 6 -23.71 -67.83 -34.04
N LYS A 7 -24.14 -67.76 -32.76
CA LYS A 7 -25.25 -66.92 -32.22
C LYS A 7 -26.15 -67.68 -31.22
N LYS A 8 -25.82 -67.53 -29.93
CA LYS A 8 -26.80 -67.38 -28.85
C LYS A 8 -26.32 -66.29 -27.89
N PHE A 9 -26.48 -65.02 -28.28
CA PHE A 9 -26.39 -63.92 -27.33
C PHE A 9 -27.64 -63.94 -26.45
N TRP A 10 -27.46 -64.29 -25.19
CA TRP A 10 -28.49 -64.15 -24.17
C TRP A 10 -28.83 -62.67 -24.05
N LYS A 11 -30.07 -62.29 -24.39
CA LYS A 11 -30.57 -60.95 -24.14
C LYS A 11 -30.77 -60.82 -22.63
N LEU A 12 -29.78 -60.28 -21.92
CA LEU A 12 -29.99 -59.83 -20.56
C LEU A 12 -31.07 -58.74 -20.59
N PRO A 13 -32.16 -58.85 -19.82
CA PRO A 13 -33.19 -57.82 -19.79
C PRO A 13 -32.58 -56.51 -19.32
N LEU A 14 -32.84 -55.42 -20.04
CA LEU A 14 -32.35 -54.05 -19.77
C LEU A 14 -32.54 -53.64 -18.30
N LYS A 15 -33.57 -54.16 -17.64
CA LYS A 15 -33.86 -53.96 -16.21
C LYS A 15 -32.77 -54.51 -15.28
N MET A 16 -32.14 -55.64 -15.60
CA MET A 16 -31.03 -56.18 -14.82
C MET A 16 -29.73 -55.40 -15.03
N ILE A 17 -29.53 -54.82 -16.22
CA ILE A 17 -28.40 -53.93 -16.49
C ILE A 17 -28.56 -52.61 -15.72
N LEU A 18 -29.76 -52.02 -15.73
CA LEU A 18 -30.08 -50.82 -14.94
C LEU A 18 -29.94 -51.03 -13.42
N MET A 19 -30.33 -52.20 -12.92
CA MET A 19 -30.21 -52.53 -11.49
C MET A 19 -28.75 -52.79 -11.08
N ALA A 20 -27.92 -53.37 -11.95
CA ALA A 20 -26.49 -53.51 -11.72
C ALA A 20 -25.76 -52.15 -11.75
N ILE A 21 -26.16 -51.23 -12.65
CA ILE A 21 -25.62 -49.87 -12.69
C ILE A 21 -25.98 -49.08 -11.43
N LEU A 22 -27.20 -49.26 -10.89
CA LEU A 22 -27.63 -48.63 -9.64
C LEU A 22 -26.92 -49.18 -8.39
N LEU A 23 -26.48 -50.45 -8.42
CA LEU A 23 -25.69 -51.07 -7.34
C LEU A 23 -24.22 -50.65 -7.38
N ILE A 24 -23.68 -50.32 -8.56
CA ILE A 24 -22.31 -49.80 -8.72
C ILE A 24 -22.23 -48.34 -8.25
N SER A 25 -23.31 -47.56 -8.35
CA SER A 25 -23.36 -46.18 -7.85
C SER A 25 -23.42 -46.02 -6.33
N LEU A 26 -23.51 -47.12 -5.55
CA LEU A 26 -23.53 -47.08 -4.08
C LEU A 26 -22.15 -47.31 -3.43
N ASN A 27 -21.09 -47.54 -4.21
CA ASN A 27 -19.71 -47.74 -3.72
C ASN A 27 -18.74 -46.60 -4.12
N SER A 28 -19.25 -45.43 -4.51
CA SER A 28 -18.41 -44.33 -5.04
C SER A 28 -17.90 -43.32 -4.00
N CYS A 29 -18.05 -43.59 -2.70
CA CYS A 29 -17.35 -42.83 -1.67
C CYS A 29 -16.48 -43.78 -0.87
N SER A 30 -15.25 -44.02 -1.33
CA SER A 30 -14.20 -44.40 -0.41
C SER A 30 -13.96 -43.20 0.52
N GLU A 31 -13.84 -43.44 1.83
CA GLU A 31 -13.50 -42.43 2.83
C GLU A 31 -12.07 -41.84 2.65
N GLU A 32 -11.36 -42.26 1.59
CA GLU A 32 -10.00 -41.88 1.25
C GLU A 32 -9.90 -40.50 0.55
N PHE A 33 -11.03 -39.80 0.36
CA PHE A 33 -11.08 -38.42 -0.16
C PHE A 33 -11.05 -37.33 0.93
N VAL A 34 -10.86 -37.71 2.21
CA VAL A 34 -10.80 -36.77 3.35
C VAL A 34 -9.37 -36.34 3.68
N ASP A 35 -8.35 -36.97 3.07
CA ASP A 35 -6.97 -36.51 3.15
C ASP A 35 -6.62 -35.77 1.85
N GLU A 36 -7.15 -34.55 1.69
CA GLU A 36 -6.44 -33.56 0.87
C GLU A 36 -4.98 -33.55 1.35
N PRO A 37 -3.97 -33.63 0.45
CA PRO A 37 -2.60 -33.51 0.89
C PRO A 37 -2.46 -32.17 1.61
N ARG A 38 -2.35 -32.21 2.94
CA ARG A 38 -2.04 -31.03 3.73
C ARG A 38 -0.75 -30.49 3.14
N ASP A 39 -0.78 -29.24 2.71
CA ASP A 39 0.43 -28.52 2.39
C ASP A 39 1.32 -28.53 3.64
N THR A 40 2.33 -29.40 3.62
CA THR A 40 3.33 -29.53 4.69
C THR A 40 4.56 -28.67 4.38
N SER A 41 4.52 -27.89 3.29
CA SER A 41 5.58 -26.94 2.94
C SER A 41 5.44 -25.59 3.66
N GLY A 42 4.25 -25.30 4.21
CA GLY A 42 4.01 -24.16 5.08
C GLY A 42 4.45 -24.40 6.53
N VAL A 43 5.14 -23.42 7.12
CA VAL A 43 5.36 -23.39 8.58
C VAL A 43 3.99 -23.15 9.24
N ASN A 44 3.58 -23.99 10.19
CA ASN A 44 2.28 -23.82 10.86
C ASN A 44 2.25 -22.58 11.78
N ASP A 45 1.06 -22.01 12.00
CA ASP A 45 0.85 -20.82 12.84
C ASP A 45 1.45 -20.96 14.24
N VAL A 46 1.36 -22.17 14.82
CA VAL A 46 1.93 -22.49 16.14
C VAL A 46 3.44 -22.20 16.18
N THR A 47 4.16 -22.51 15.10
CA THR A 47 5.60 -22.27 15.00
C THR A 47 5.89 -20.80 14.71
N ILE A 48 5.12 -20.17 13.82
CA ILE A 48 5.27 -18.75 13.45
C ILE A 48 5.10 -17.84 14.67
N PHE A 49 4.10 -18.10 15.51
CA PHE A 49 3.80 -17.27 16.68
C PHE A 49 4.33 -17.84 18.00
N SER A 50 5.31 -18.76 17.94
CA SER A 50 5.93 -19.36 19.13
C SER A 50 6.88 -18.42 19.88
N ASN A 51 7.45 -17.42 19.21
CA ASN A 51 8.33 -16.42 19.82
C ASN A 51 8.35 -15.13 18.98
N LYS A 52 8.93 -14.07 19.54
CA LYS A 52 8.94 -12.73 18.92
C LYS A 52 9.69 -12.70 17.59
N ASP A 53 10.82 -13.41 17.47
CA ASP A 53 11.65 -13.38 16.26
C ASP A 53 10.96 -14.08 15.09
N ASN A 54 10.25 -15.19 15.36
CA ASN A 54 9.44 -15.87 14.35
C ASN A 54 8.26 -14.99 13.89
N ALA A 55 7.56 -14.33 14.83
CA ALA A 55 6.49 -13.40 14.50
C ALA A 55 7.01 -12.18 13.71
N GLN A 56 8.22 -11.71 14.03
CA GLN A 56 8.89 -10.65 13.29
C GLN A 56 9.23 -11.10 11.85
N THR A 57 9.53 -12.37 11.63
CA THR A 57 9.74 -12.92 10.27
C THR A 57 8.44 -12.85 9.45
N PHE A 58 7.29 -13.12 10.06
CA PHE A 58 5.99 -12.94 9.40
C PHE A 58 5.73 -11.47 9.01
N ILE A 59 6.04 -10.53 9.92
CA ILE A 59 5.97 -9.09 9.64
C ILE A 59 6.91 -8.69 8.50
N ASN A 60 8.11 -9.26 8.45
CA ASN A 60 9.04 -9.02 7.33
C ASN A 60 8.44 -9.49 6.00
N GLY A 61 7.66 -10.58 6.00
CA GLY A 61 6.89 -11.04 4.84
C GLY A 61 5.85 -10.02 4.37
N ILE A 62 5.08 -9.43 5.30
CA ILE A 62 4.14 -8.33 4.98
C ILE A 62 4.89 -7.16 4.33
N LEU A 63 5.99 -6.72 4.94
CA LEU A 63 6.78 -5.60 4.43
C LEU A 63 7.47 -5.92 3.09
N ALA A 64 7.85 -7.19 2.85
CA ALA A 64 8.35 -7.63 1.55
C ALA A 64 7.24 -7.56 0.48
N ASN A 65 5.99 -7.88 0.83
CA ASN A 65 4.85 -7.76 -0.08
C ASN A 65 4.64 -6.32 -0.57
N TYR A 66 5.02 -5.30 0.21
CA TYR A 66 4.92 -3.90 -0.20
C TYR A 66 5.81 -3.55 -1.40
N LYS A 67 6.76 -4.42 -1.72
CA LYS A 67 7.60 -4.34 -2.92
C LYS A 67 7.29 -5.41 -3.97
N GLY A 68 6.27 -6.24 -3.72
CA GLY A 68 5.88 -7.38 -4.54
C GLY A 68 5.49 -6.97 -5.97
N GLN A 69 5.98 -7.74 -6.94
CA GLN A 69 5.61 -7.59 -8.34
C GLN A 69 4.31 -8.38 -8.59
N TYR A 70 3.28 -7.75 -9.16
CA TYR A 70 2.01 -8.45 -9.44
C TYR A 70 1.97 -8.96 -10.89
N ARG A 71 1.45 -8.16 -11.84
CA ARG A 71 1.22 -8.59 -13.23
C ARG A 71 2.02 -7.80 -14.25
N THR A 72 2.04 -6.47 -14.11
CA THR A 72 2.77 -5.54 -14.97
C THR A 72 3.35 -4.43 -14.12
N VAL A 73 4.37 -3.74 -14.63
CA VAL A 73 5.21 -2.78 -13.90
C VAL A 73 4.42 -1.68 -13.18
N ASP A 74 3.26 -1.32 -13.69
CA ASP A 74 2.38 -0.32 -13.08
C ASP A 74 1.49 -0.87 -11.96
N VAL A 75 1.42 -2.17 -11.73
CA VAL A 75 0.61 -2.79 -10.68
C VAL A 75 1.50 -3.69 -9.81
N GLY A 76 2.33 -3.12 -8.95
CA GLY A 76 3.11 -3.91 -8.00
C GLY A 76 3.50 -3.08 -6.79
N GLY A 77 3.32 -3.62 -5.60
CA GLY A 77 3.67 -2.96 -4.35
C GLY A 77 2.93 -1.65 -4.07
N LEU A 78 3.25 -1.07 -2.92
CA LEU A 78 2.62 0.17 -2.44
C LEU A 78 3.01 1.39 -3.30
N TYR A 79 4.26 1.42 -3.76
CA TYR A 79 4.79 2.52 -4.58
C TYR A 79 3.99 2.71 -5.89
N ALA A 80 3.46 1.64 -6.47
CA ALA A 80 2.69 1.74 -7.71
C ALA A 80 1.32 2.38 -7.48
N MET A 81 0.67 2.11 -6.34
CA MET A 81 -0.57 2.79 -5.97
C MET A 81 -0.33 4.29 -5.78
N TYR A 82 0.74 4.66 -5.08
CA TYR A 82 1.04 6.06 -4.80
C TYR A 82 1.40 6.82 -6.07
N TYR A 83 2.20 6.20 -6.93
CA TYR A 83 2.52 6.77 -8.23
C TYR A 83 1.29 6.91 -9.13
N ALA A 84 0.42 5.90 -9.18
CA ALA A 84 -0.84 5.95 -9.93
C ALA A 84 -1.78 7.07 -9.46
N ARG A 85 -1.72 7.47 -8.18
CA ARG A 85 -2.48 8.63 -7.68
C ARG A 85 -1.83 9.95 -8.07
N ALA A 86 -0.50 10.03 -8.02
CA ALA A 86 0.23 11.23 -8.42
C ALA A 86 0.02 11.57 -9.90
N VAL A 87 0.08 10.57 -10.79
CA VAL A 87 -0.15 10.77 -12.25
C VAL A 87 -1.61 11.05 -12.60
N LYS A 88 -2.56 10.94 -11.67
CA LYS A 88 -3.96 11.33 -11.86
C LYS A 88 -4.20 12.80 -11.49
N GLY A 89 -3.18 13.51 -11.01
CA GLY A 89 -3.20 14.95 -10.75
C GLY A 89 -2.72 15.76 -11.96
N ASP A 90 -2.64 17.08 -11.78
CA ASP A 90 -2.39 18.02 -12.88
C ASP A 90 -0.89 18.39 -13.04
N ASP A 91 -0.06 18.18 -12.02
CA ASP A 91 1.36 18.61 -12.03
C ASP A 91 2.27 17.73 -12.91
N ILE A 92 1.83 16.51 -13.23
CA ILE A 92 2.63 15.46 -13.87
C ILE A 92 2.02 15.10 -15.21
N ILE A 93 2.84 15.07 -16.25
CA ILE A 93 2.47 14.63 -17.60
C ILE A 93 3.04 13.23 -17.85
N GLN A 94 2.17 12.24 -18.08
CA GLN A 94 2.57 10.87 -18.36
C GLN A 94 2.51 10.57 -19.87
N ALA A 95 3.65 10.22 -20.46
CA ALA A 95 3.73 9.78 -21.85
C ALA A 95 3.10 8.39 -22.06
N ILE A 96 3.02 7.95 -23.32
CA ILE A 96 2.53 6.61 -23.68
C ILE A 96 3.51 5.54 -23.19
N SER A 97 3.30 5.10 -21.94
CA SER A 97 4.08 4.06 -21.25
C SER A 97 3.18 3.36 -20.22
N TRP A 98 3.79 2.72 -19.23
CA TRP A 98 3.13 2.36 -17.97
C TRP A 98 2.43 3.58 -17.36
N TYR A 99 1.36 3.36 -16.59
CA TYR A 99 0.51 4.41 -16.00
C TYR A 99 -0.28 5.30 -16.97
N ARG A 100 -0.16 5.16 -18.30
CA ARG A 100 -0.95 5.97 -19.26
C ARG A 100 -2.46 5.90 -19.03
N PHE A 101 -2.96 4.75 -18.60
CA PHE A 101 -4.39 4.54 -18.33
C PHE A 101 -4.81 5.08 -16.96
N ASP A 102 -3.87 5.23 -16.03
CA ASP A 102 -4.10 5.96 -14.79
C ASP A 102 -4.19 7.46 -15.10
N TYR A 103 -3.24 8.01 -15.89
CA TYR A 103 -3.22 9.39 -16.36
C TYR A 103 -4.46 9.77 -17.19
N GLY A 104 -4.86 8.93 -18.15
CA GLY A 104 -6.11 9.12 -18.92
C GLY A 104 -7.39 8.84 -18.12
N HIS A 105 -7.26 8.42 -16.85
CA HIS A 105 -8.33 7.94 -15.99
C HIS A 105 -9.24 6.87 -16.64
N GLU A 106 -8.64 5.93 -17.38
CA GLU A 106 -9.34 4.83 -18.06
C GLU A 106 -9.40 3.54 -17.21
N ASN A 107 -8.54 3.42 -16.19
CA ASN A 107 -8.48 2.30 -15.24
C ASN A 107 -9.64 2.31 -14.23
N ARG A 108 -10.89 2.27 -14.68
CA ARG A 108 -12.09 2.47 -13.83
C ARG A 108 -13.04 1.27 -13.73
N GLU A 109 -13.05 0.37 -14.71
CA GLU A 109 -13.98 -0.78 -14.66
C GLU A 109 -13.48 -1.88 -13.71
N PRO A 110 -14.38 -2.71 -13.14
CA PRO A 110 -14.02 -3.74 -12.16
C PRO A 110 -12.92 -4.70 -12.63
N ALA A 111 -12.92 -5.08 -13.92
CA ALA A 111 -11.96 -6.05 -14.45
C ALA A 111 -10.63 -5.44 -14.93
N PHE A 112 -10.41 -4.12 -14.76
CA PHE A 112 -9.15 -3.50 -15.15
C PHE A 112 -8.04 -3.90 -14.18
N ARG A 113 -6.79 -3.93 -14.69
CA ARG A 113 -5.65 -4.40 -13.91
C ARG A 113 -5.44 -3.60 -12.63
N ARG A 114 -5.61 -2.27 -12.68
CA ARG A 114 -5.43 -1.38 -11.52
C ARG A 114 -6.47 -1.69 -10.47
N THR A 115 -7.73 -1.79 -10.88
CA THR A 115 -8.86 -2.09 -10.01
C THR A 115 -8.66 -3.42 -9.30
N ASN A 116 -8.35 -4.49 -10.04
CA ASN A 116 -8.05 -5.80 -9.47
C ASN A 116 -6.85 -5.75 -8.52
N PHE A 117 -5.74 -5.14 -8.94
CA PHE A 117 -4.54 -5.04 -8.10
C PHE A 117 -4.80 -4.30 -6.79
N SER A 118 -5.36 -3.09 -6.84
CA SER A 118 -5.63 -2.30 -5.64
C SER A 118 -6.62 -3.00 -4.71
N TRP A 119 -7.57 -3.77 -5.25
CA TRP A 119 -8.48 -4.58 -4.44
C TRP A 119 -7.75 -5.75 -3.77
N ASP A 120 -7.15 -6.63 -4.58
CA ASP A 120 -6.51 -7.87 -4.12
C ASP A 120 -5.36 -7.57 -3.17
N PHE A 121 -4.47 -6.65 -3.53
CA PHE A 121 -3.30 -6.29 -2.73
C PHE A 121 -3.68 -5.82 -1.33
N ASN A 122 -4.68 -4.94 -1.21
CA ASN A 122 -5.07 -4.43 0.10
C ASN A 122 -5.82 -5.46 0.93
N TYR A 123 -6.73 -6.25 0.35
CA TYR A 123 -7.42 -7.31 1.11
C TYR A 123 -6.49 -8.46 1.50
N GLU A 124 -5.50 -8.78 0.68
CA GLU A 124 -4.45 -9.75 1.04
C GLU A 124 -3.66 -9.27 2.26
N ASN A 125 -3.21 -8.01 2.27
CA ASN A 125 -2.48 -7.47 3.42
C ASN A 125 -3.38 -7.30 4.67
N ILE A 126 -4.68 -7.01 4.51
CA ILE A 126 -5.66 -7.07 5.61
C ILE A 126 -5.74 -8.50 6.18
N ASN A 127 -5.76 -9.52 5.32
CA ASN A 127 -5.76 -10.90 5.75
C ASN A 127 -4.47 -11.26 6.50
N PHE A 128 -3.30 -10.86 6.00
CA PHE A 128 -2.03 -11.05 6.73
C PHE A 128 -2.04 -10.36 8.09
N ALA A 129 -2.56 -9.13 8.17
CA ALA A 129 -2.74 -8.42 9.43
C ALA A 129 -3.64 -9.19 10.41
N ASN A 130 -4.77 -9.71 9.94
CA ASN A 130 -5.68 -10.50 10.75
C ASN A 130 -5.08 -11.84 11.22
N THR A 131 -4.28 -12.50 10.36
CA THR A 131 -3.52 -13.70 10.72
C THR A 131 -2.50 -13.39 11.83
N LEU A 132 -1.75 -12.28 11.70
CA LEU A 132 -0.82 -11.82 12.75
C LEU A 132 -1.53 -11.58 14.08
N ILE A 133 -2.64 -10.81 14.07
CA ILE A 133 -3.40 -10.48 15.28
C ILE A 133 -3.88 -11.77 15.96
N THR A 134 -4.56 -12.64 15.21
CA THR A 134 -5.17 -13.87 15.73
C THR A 134 -4.10 -14.85 16.24
N GLY A 135 -3.02 -15.04 15.47
CA GLY A 135 -1.93 -15.94 15.82
C GLY A 135 -1.18 -15.50 17.07
N VAL A 136 -0.92 -14.20 17.22
CA VAL A 136 -0.29 -13.63 18.41
C VAL A 136 -1.20 -13.72 19.63
N GLN A 137 -2.50 -13.42 19.48
CA GLN A 137 -3.48 -13.53 20.57
C GLN A 137 -3.54 -14.96 21.12
N ASN A 138 -3.55 -15.95 20.23
CA ASN A 138 -3.65 -17.36 20.57
C ASN A 138 -2.31 -17.99 20.99
N SER A 139 -1.20 -17.26 20.88
CA SER A 139 0.11 -17.78 21.26
C SER A 139 0.19 -18.06 22.77
N PRO A 140 0.54 -19.30 23.17
CA PRO A 140 0.71 -19.65 24.58
C PRO A 140 2.09 -19.25 25.13
N THR A 141 3.03 -18.83 24.27
CA THR A 141 4.45 -18.65 24.62
C THR A 141 4.92 -17.21 24.56
N LEU A 142 4.25 -16.35 23.79
CA LEU A 142 4.59 -14.91 23.73
C LEU A 142 4.27 -14.22 25.07
N SER A 143 5.17 -13.32 25.49
CA SER A 143 4.93 -12.45 26.64
C SER A 143 3.79 -11.46 26.35
N GLU A 144 3.11 -10.98 27.40
CA GLU A 144 2.04 -9.99 27.22
C GLU A 144 2.53 -8.69 26.56
N ASN A 145 3.77 -8.28 26.84
CA ASN A 145 4.37 -7.11 26.19
C ASN A 145 4.61 -7.35 24.69
N ASP A 146 5.11 -8.54 24.32
CA ASP A 146 5.29 -8.88 22.91
C ASP A 146 3.95 -9.00 22.19
N LYS A 147 2.93 -9.56 22.86
CA LYS A 147 1.57 -9.63 22.30
C LYS A 147 1.03 -8.24 22.00
N LYS A 148 1.13 -7.30 22.94
CA LYS A 148 0.69 -5.91 22.74
C LYS A 148 1.37 -5.28 21.52
N GLU A 149 2.69 -5.32 21.46
CA GLU A 149 3.45 -4.73 20.35
C GLU A 149 3.08 -5.37 19.00
N LEU A 150 3.04 -6.71 18.93
CA LEU A 150 2.79 -7.42 17.68
C LEU A 150 1.34 -7.28 17.21
N ILE A 151 0.37 -7.27 18.12
CA ILE A 151 -1.04 -6.96 17.81
C ILE A 151 -1.16 -5.52 17.32
N ALA A 152 -0.47 -4.57 17.95
CA ALA A 152 -0.46 -3.17 17.53
C ALA A 152 0.07 -3.00 16.09
N LYS A 153 1.14 -3.72 15.72
CA LYS A 153 1.62 -3.78 14.32
C LYS A 153 0.56 -4.35 13.38
N GLY A 154 -0.12 -5.44 13.78
CA GLY A 154 -1.23 -6.01 13.01
C GLY A 154 -2.37 -5.03 12.80
N LYS A 155 -2.82 -4.33 13.85
CA LYS A 155 -3.86 -3.31 13.75
C LYS A 155 -3.44 -2.15 12.85
N PHE A 156 -2.18 -1.68 12.98
CA PHE A 156 -1.64 -0.67 12.05
C PHE A 156 -1.78 -1.11 10.59
N PHE A 157 -1.32 -2.33 10.24
CA PHE A 157 -1.41 -2.81 8.86
C PHE A 157 -2.86 -2.94 8.38
N ARG A 158 -3.76 -3.45 9.23
CA ARG A 158 -5.18 -3.55 8.89
C ARG A 158 -5.82 -2.18 8.65
N GLY A 159 -5.63 -1.24 9.57
CA GLY A 159 -6.13 0.13 9.45
C GLY A 159 -5.57 0.83 8.21
N PHE A 160 -4.27 0.71 7.96
CA PHE A 160 -3.60 1.29 6.80
C PHE A 160 -4.20 0.77 5.48
N HIS A 161 -4.31 -0.55 5.28
CA HIS A 161 -4.82 -1.10 4.03
C HIS A 161 -6.33 -0.90 3.84
N LEU A 162 -7.10 -0.85 4.93
CA LEU A 162 -8.51 -0.48 4.86
C LEU A 162 -8.66 0.99 4.43
N PHE A 163 -7.79 1.88 4.91
CA PHE A 163 -7.73 3.27 4.45
C PHE A 163 -7.37 3.37 2.96
N GLU A 164 -6.37 2.61 2.50
CA GLU A 164 -5.97 2.59 1.09
C GLU A 164 -7.12 2.12 0.16
N LEU A 165 -7.95 1.17 0.60
CA LEU A 165 -9.18 0.76 -0.11
C LEU A 165 -10.21 1.88 -0.13
N LEU A 166 -10.42 2.57 0.99
CA LEU A 166 -11.35 3.70 1.06
C LEU A 166 -10.94 4.82 0.11
N LEU A 167 -9.64 5.12 -0.02
CA LEU A 167 -9.17 6.13 -0.99
C LEU A 167 -9.40 5.73 -2.45
N GLU A 168 -9.35 4.44 -2.79
CA GLU A 168 -9.45 3.99 -4.19
C GLU A 168 -10.89 3.70 -4.64
N PHE A 169 -11.75 3.18 -3.75
CA PHE A 169 -13.07 2.63 -4.10
C PHE A 169 -14.25 3.46 -3.61
N CYS A 170 -14.00 4.52 -2.86
CA CYS A 170 -15.02 5.41 -2.34
C CYS A 170 -14.83 6.85 -2.84
N PRO A 171 -15.91 7.63 -2.96
CA PRO A 171 -15.79 9.07 -3.16
C PRO A 171 -15.20 9.74 -1.91
N ASN A 172 -14.92 11.04 -2.00
CA ASN A 172 -14.59 11.85 -0.84
C ASN A 172 -15.57 11.59 0.31
N TYR A 173 -15.04 11.35 1.51
CA TYR A 173 -15.79 10.98 2.71
C TYR A 173 -16.96 11.94 2.98
N ASN A 174 -16.74 13.25 2.81
CA ASN A 174 -17.71 14.28 3.11
C ASN A 174 -18.80 14.46 2.04
N ASN A 175 -18.71 13.78 0.89
CA ASN A 175 -19.77 13.81 -0.11
C ASN A 175 -21.00 12.97 0.30
N ASN A 176 -20.79 11.80 0.91
CA ASN A 176 -21.87 10.93 1.39
C ASN A 176 -21.35 9.85 2.34
N ARG A 177 -21.25 10.13 3.64
CA ARG A 177 -20.65 9.22 4.65
C ARG A 177 -21.37 7.87 4.82
N ASP A 178 -22.63 7.77 4.40
CA ASP A 178 -23.44 6.55 4.52
C ASP A 178 -23.34 5.64 3.29
N LEU A 179 -22.54 6.02 2.28
CA LEU A 179 -22.37 5.21 1.07
C LEU A 179 -21.81 3.82 1.42
N VAL A 180 -22.41 2.79 0.86
CA VAL A 180 -22.00 1.40 1.06
C VAL A 180 -21.23 0.91 -0.16
N ARG A 181 -19.95 0.58 0.01
CA ARG A 181 -19.04 0.19 -1.09
C ARG A 181 -18.15 -1.00 -0.79
N ILE A 182 -17.50 -1.03 0.37
CA ILE A 182 -16.49 -2.03 0.70
C ILE A 182 -16.87 -2.82 1.96
N PRO A 183 -16.57 -4.13 2.02
CA PRO A 183 -16.65 -4.91 3.26
C PRO A 183 -15.47 -4.65 4.19
N ILE A 184 -15.65 -4.96 5.47
CA ILE A 184 -14.59 -4.97 6.49
C ILE A 184 -14.32 -6.41 6.91
N TYR A 185 -13.05 -6.77 7.07
CA TYR A 185 -12.63 -8.06 7.64
C TYR A 185 -11.70 -7.84 8.82
N THR A 186 -12.09 -8.34 10.00
CA THR A 186 -11.30 -8.24 11.24
C THR A 186 -10.84 -9.60 11.77
N GLN A 187 -11.07 -10.66 10.99
CA GLN A 187 -10.68 -12.04 11.29
C GLN A 187 -9.90 -12.63 10.11
N ALA A 188 -9.01 -13.58 10.41
CA ALA A 188 -8.29 -14.30 9.38
C ALA A 188 -9.26 -15.14 8.54
N THR A 189 -9.00 -15.25 7.23
CA THR A 189 -9.79 -16.08 6.33
C THR A 189 -9.68 -17.54 6.73
N SER A 190 -10.81 -18.23 6.79
CA SER A 190 -10.96 -19.65 7.03
C SER A 190 -12.05 -20.21 6.11
N LEU A 191 -12.14 -21.54 6.01
CA LEU A 191 -13.22 -22.19 5.26
C LEU A 191 -14.61 -21.83 5.81
N GLU A 192 -14.71 -21.48 7.09
CA GLU A 192 -15.97 -21.14 7.76
C GLU A 192 -16.46 -19.73 7.43
N ASN A 193 -15.54 -18.78 7.16
CA ASN A 193 -15.86 -17.38 6.87
C ASN A 193 -15.56 -16.94 5.42
N ALA A 194 -15.27 -17.90 4.53
CA ALA A 194 -14.96 -17.65 3.11
C ALA A 194 -16.11 -17.04 2.29
N ARG A 195 -17.32 -16.89 2.84
CA ARG A 195 -18.49 -16.37 2.10
C ARG A 195 -18.52 -14.84 1.94
N GLY A 196 -17.51 -14.13 2.43
CA GLY A 196 -17.38 -12.67 2.30
C GLY A 196 -18.39 -11.91 3.17
N ASN A 197 -17.96 -10.78 3.72
CA ASN A 197 -18.85 -9.90 4.48
C ASN A 197 -19.64 -9.01 3.50
N PRO A 198 -20.88 -8.60 3.85
CA PRO A 198 -21.54 -7.55 3.10
C PRO A 198 -20.74 -6.24 3.24
N PRO A 199 -20.78 -5.35 2.23
CA PRO A 199 -20.21 -4.03 2.36
C PRO A 199 -20.93 -3.22 3.44
N VAL A 200 -20.23 -2.28 4.05
CA VAL A 200 -20.74 -1.42 5.13
C VAL A 200 -20.71 0.06 4.75
N PRO A 201 -21.41 0.95 5.47
CA PRO A 201 -21.28 2.39 5.31
C PRO A 201 -19.83 2.87 5.44
N MET A 202 -19.43 3.88 4.67
CA MET A 202 -18.08 4.45 4.77
C MET A 202 -17.76 4.96 6.17
N SER A 203 -18.72 5.56 6.87
CA SER A 203 -18.58 5.99 8.26
C SER A 203 -18.12 4.84 9.18
N GLU A 204 -18.72 3.65 9.04
CA GLU A 204 -18.32 2.47 9.79
C GLU A 204 -16.91 1.98 9.43
N ALA A 205 -16.55 2.01 8.14
CA ALA A 205 -15.21 1.65 7.68
C ALA A 205 -14.12 2.60 8.17
N TYR A 206 -14.35 3.91 8.09
CA TYR A 206 -13.44 4.91 8.67
C TYR A 206 -13.32 4.78 10.19
N ASN A 207 -14.41 4.49 10.90
CA ASN A 207 -14.35 4.25 12.35
C ASN A 207 -13.46 3.04 12.69
N GLN A 208 -13.54 1.95 11.91
CA GLN A 208 -12.65 0.80 12.09
C GLN A 208 -11.18 1.16 11.83
N VAL A 209 -10.89 1.95 10.78
CA VAL A 209 -9.53 2.46 10.50
C VAL A 209 -8.99 3.27 11.67
N ILE A 210 -9.78 4.24 12.16
CA ILE A 210 -9.39 5.13 13.26
C ILE A 210 -9.10 4.30 14.52
N GLN A 211 -10.03 3.41 14.90
CA GLN A 211 -9.85 2.56 16.08
C GLN A 211 -8.60 1.69 16.00
N ASP A 212 -8.33 1.06 14.85
CA ASP A 212 -7.14 0.23 14.67
C ASP A 212 -5.85 1.04 14.81
N LEU A 213 -5.83 2.27 14.29
CA LEU A 213 -4.66 3.15 14.36
C LEU A 213 -4.47 3.73 15.77
N GLU A 214 -5.54 4.14 16.46
CA GLU A 214 -5.48 4.60 17.86
C GLU A 214 -4.97 3.50 18.78
N ASP A 215 -5.50 2.28 18.64
CA ASP A 215 -5.05 1.11 19.39
C ASP A 215 -3.58 0.78 19.07
N ALA A 216 -3.17 0.93 17.81
CA ALA A 216 -1.78 0.71 17.41
C ALA A 216 -0.85 1.76 18.05
N ILE A 217 -1.23 3.05 18.05
CA ILE A 217 -0.43 4.13 18.65
C ILE A 217 -0.20 3.90 20.15
N ALA A 218 -1.18 3.35 20.86
CA ALA A 218 -1.09 3.10 22.30
C ALA A 218 0.02 2.08 22.66
N ASP A 219 0.21 1.05 21.84
CA ASP A 219 1.09 -0.09 22.14
C ASP A 219 2.33 -0.20 21.23
N LEU A 220 2.44 0.61 20.17
CA LEU A 220 3.65 0.65 19.33
C LEU A 220 4.81 1.36 20.05
N PRO A 221 6.05 0.87 19.90
CA PRO A 221 7.22 1.50 20.48
C PRO A 221 7.60 2.78 19.72
N ASP A 222 8.37 3.65 20.37
CA ASP A 222 8.94 4.84 19.72
C ASP A 222 10.15 4.47 18.84
N THR A 223 10.90 3.44 19.22
CA THR A 223 12.07 2.93 18.49
C THR A 223 11.71 1.81 17.52
N ARG A 224 12.51 1.66 16.46
CA ARG A 224 12.38 0.58 15.45
C ARG A 224 13.73 0.26 14.84
N LEU A 225 13.84 -0.89 14.16
CA LEU A 225 15.08 -1.38 13.54
C LEU A 225 15.56 -0.51 12.36
N GLY A 226 14.63 0.10 11.63
CA GLY A 226 14.93 0.90 10.45
C GLY A 226 13.66 1.50 9.86
N LYS A 227 13.79 2.38 8.86
CA LYS A 227 12.67 3.15 8.31
C LYS A 227 11.68 2.34 7.47
N SER A 228 11.95 1.08 7.16
CA SER A 228 10.96 0.16 6.60
C SER A 228 10.00 -0.41 7.62
N PHE A 229 10.35 -0.37 8.90
CA PHE A 229 9.51 -0.83 9.99
C PHE A 229 8.60 0.28 10.50
N VAL A 230 7.46 -0.12 11.05
CA VAL A 230 6.49 0.79 11.65
C VAL A 230 6.82 1.02 13.11
N ASN A 231 6.58 2.24 13.60
CA ASN A 231 6.66 2.63 15.00
C ASN A 231 5.49 3.57 15.31
N LYS A 232 5.40 4.06 16.55
CA LYS A 232 4.34 4.98 16.97
C LYS A 232 4.20 6.20 16.06
N ALA A 233 5.32 6.83 15.69
CA ALA A 233 5.32 8.03 14.83
C ALA A 233 4.75 7.75 13.43
N VAL A 234 5.01 6.57 12.85
CA VAL A 234 4.39 6.16 11.58
C VAL A 234 2.87 5.98 11.73
N ALA A 235 2.42 5.35 12.81
CA ALA A 235 0.99 5.19 13.08
C ALA A 235 0.27 6.54 13.28
N GLN A 236 0.90 7.47 14.01
CA GLN A 236 0.41 8.84 14.15
C GLN A 236 0.31 9.56 12.81
N ALA A 237 1.30 9.39 11.92
CA ALA A 237 1.27 10.00 10.60
C ALA A 237 0.16 9.43 9.71
N VAL A 238 -0.07 8.12 9.75
CA VAL A 238 -1.19 7.50 9.02
C VAL A 238 -2.53 7.97 9.58
N LEU A 239 -2.69 8.03 10.91
CA LEU A 239 -3.92 8.55 11.52
C LEU A 239 -4.17 10.02 11.16
N THR A 240 -3.11 10.82 11.08
CA THR A 240 -3.18 12.22 10.59
C THR A 240 -3.78 12.27 9.18
N ARG A 241 -3.32 11.42 8.25
CA ARG A 241 -3.87 11.32 6.89
C ARG A 241 -5.34 10.89 6.88
N VAL A 242 -5.74 10.01 7.79
CA VAL A 242 -7.14 9.57 7.89
C VAL A 242 -8.01 10.72 8.37
N LEU A 243 -7.61 11.39 9.44
CA LEU A 243 -8.36 12.51 10.01
C LEU A 243 -8.40 13.74 9.11
N SER A 244 -7.38 13.96 8.27
CA SER A 244 -7.42 15.02 7.25
C SER A 244 -8.43 14.74 6.14
N VAL A 245 -8.78 13.47 5.89
CA VAL A 245 -9.82 13.08 4.94
C VAL A 245 -11.21 13.23 5.56
N THR A 246 -11.37 12.87 6.85
CA THR A 246 -12.66 13.02 7.53
C THR A 246 -12.97 14.47 7.88
N GLN A 247 -11.94 15.23 8.30
CA GLN A 247 -11.99 16.64 8.71
C GLN A 247 -12.88 16.90 9.93
N ASP A 248 -13.11 15.87 10.74
CA ASP A 248 -13.97 15.94 11.92
C ASP A 248 -13.23 16.46 13.17
N ASP A 249 -11.90 16.37 13.20
CA ASP A 249 -11.10 16.64 14.40
C ASP A 249 -9.72 17.25 14.05
N TRP A 250 -9.71 18.57 13.81
CA TRP A 250 -8.49 19.31 13.49
C TRP A 250 -7.50 19.42 14.67
N ASP A 251 -7.99 19.37 15.91
CA ASP A 251 -7.11 19.33 17.10
C ASP A 251 -6.28 18.04 17.11
N SER A 252 -6.91 16.90 16.82
CA SER A 252 -6.20 15.62 16.66
C SER A 252 -5.28 15.61 15.44
N VAL A 253 -5.70 16.16 14.29
CA VAL A 253 -4.80 16.31 13.12
C VAL A 253 -3.51 17.05 13.50
N SER A 254 -3.63 18.22 14.15
CA SER A 254 -2.47 19.01 14.55
C SER A 254 -1.58 18.27 15.57
N SER A 255 -2.18 17.73 16.63
CA SER A 255 -1.41 17.08 17.71
C SER A 255 -0.71 15.80 17.26
N LEU A 256 -1.36 14.97 16.45
CA LEU A 256 -0.77 13.75 15.89
C LEU A 256 0.32 14.05 14.88
N ALA A 257 0.09 15.01 13.97
CA ALA A 257 1.08 15.45 13.01
C ALA A 257 2.35 15.96 13.71
N ARG A 258 2.16 16.81 14.72
CA ARG A 258 3.24 17.36 15.56
C ARG A 258 4.02 16.29 16.28
N ALA A 259 3.34 15.30 16.86
CA ALA A 259 4.00 14.15 17.48
C ALA A 259 4.80 13.34 16.46
N ALA A 260 4.26 13.11 15.26
CA ALA A 260 4.90 12.32 14.22
C ALA A 260 6.19 12.98 13.66
N TYR A 261 6.21 14.31 13.51
CA TYR A 261 7.41 15.02 13.04
C TYR A 261 8.40 15.39 14.16
N GLY A 262 8.03 15.22 15.43
CA GLY A 262 8.90 15.44 16.59
C GLY A 262 8.82 16.83 17.22
N GLY A 263 7.78 17.61 16.90
CA GLY A 263 7.46 18.87 17.60
C GLY A 263 8.22 20.11 17.15
N ASN A 264 9.38 19.97 16.49
CA ASN A 264 10.11 21.10 15.89
C ASN A 264 10.06 21.03 14.36
N ALA A 265 9.27 21.92 13.75
CA ALA A 265 9.12 21.97 12.29
C ALA A 265 10.42 22.31 11.56
N SER A 266 11.25 23.22 12.09
CA SER A 266 12.51 23.64 11.44
C SER A 266 13.51 22.49 11.33
N ASP A 267 13.59 21.63 12.36
CA ASP A 267 14.43 20.43 12.34
C ASP A 267 13.82 19.33 11.46
N ALA A 268 12.50 19.18 11.51
CA ALA A 268 11.77 18.12 10.84
C ALA A 268 11.83 18.17 9.31
N VAL A 269 11.94 19.37 8.74
CA VAL A 269 11.91 19.61 7.29
C VAL A 269 13.30 19.59 6.65
N GLN A 270 14.37 19.36 7.41
CA GLN A 270 15.72 19.28 6.85
C GLN A 270 15.92 17.95 6.13
N SER A 271 16.29 17.98 4.85
CA SER A 271 16.50 16.78 4.04
C SER A 271 17.82 16.86 3.27
N THR A 272 18.53 15.74 3.25
CA THR A 272 19.78 15.54 2.49
C THR A 272 19.52 15.06 1.06
N ASN A 273 18.27 14.71 0.73
CA ASN A 273 17.89 14.18 -0.58
C ASN A 273 17.58 15.26 -1.63
N TRP A 274 17.45 16.54 -1.27
CA TRP A 274 17.25 17.61 -2.27
C TRP A 274 18.41 17.68 -3.25
N GLY A 275 18.10 17.55 -4.55
CA GLY A 275 19.09 17.47 -5.62
C GLY A 275 19.87 16.16 -5.68
N ASN A 276 19.63 15.22 -4.77
CA ASN A 276 20.35 13.94 -4.63
C ASN A 276 19.46 12.73 -4.96
N GLY A 277 18.39 12.93 -5.72
CA GLY A 277 17.61 11.83 -6.30
C GLY A 277 16.63 11.11 -5.38
N PHE A 278 16.39 11.60 -4.14
CA PHE A 278 15.41 11.02 -3.21
C PHE A 278 15.50 9.49 -3.09
N SER A 279 16.73 8.98 -2.95
CA SER A 279 17.02 7.55 -3.03
C SER A 279 17.70 6.98 -1.78
N ASP A 280 17.90 7.79 -0.74
CA ASP A 280 18.58 7.37 0.49
C ASP A 280 17.65 7.52 1.71
N MET A 281 17.26 6.38 2.29
CA MET A 281 16.38 6.40 3.44
C MET A 281 17.03 6.89 4.72
N THR A 282 18.35 7.02 4.81
CA THR A 282 19.01 7.50 6.04
C THR A 282 18.63 8.94 6.38
N ASP A 283 18.15 9.72 5.39
CA ASP A 283 17.65 11.09 5.51
C ASP A 283 16.64 11.29 6.64
N GLN A 284 16.98 12.13 7.61
CA GLN A 284 16.18 12.40 8.82
C GLN A 284 14.75 12.87 8.58
N GLU A 285 14.45 13.44 7.41
CA GLU A 285 13.11 13.88 7.02
C GLU A 285 12.19 12.68 6.76
N TRP A 286 12.74 11.53 6.34
CA TRP A 286 11.94 10.36 6.00
C TRP A 286 11.43 9.65 7.25
N LEU A 287 10.11 9.52 7.33
CA LEU A 287 9.40 8.89 8.45
C LEU A 287 9.06 7.43 8.16
N TRP A 288 8.75 7.05 6.94
CA TRP A 288 8.53 5.66 6.54
C TRP A 288 8.98 5.46 5.11
N ALA A 289 9.74 4.40 4.84
CA ALA A 289 10.39 4.19 3.55
C ALA A 289 10.71 2.72 3.29
N LEU A 290 10.72 2.32 2.02
CA LEU A 290 11.07 0.97 1.61
C LEU A 290 12.54 0.93 1.21
N PHE A 291 13.28 -0.01 1.79
CA PHE A 291 14.67 -0.27 1.42
C PHE A 291 14.73 -0.96 0.08
N GLN A 292 15.69 -0.60 -0.77
CA GLN A 292 15.91 -1.26 -2.05
C GLN A 292 17.33 -1.87 -2.09
N ASN A 293 17.40 -3.20 -2.06
CA ASN A 293 18.68 -3.90 -2.26
C ASN A 293 18.91 -4.17 -3.74
N GLY A 294 19.74 -3.35 -4.39
CA GLY A 294 20.03 -3.49 -5.81
C GLY A 294 20.82 -4.72 -6.24
N SER A 295 21.26 -5.57 -5.31
CA SER A 295 21.97 -6.83 -5.63
C SER A 295 21.04 -8.05 -5.61
N ASP A 296 20.06 -8.07 -4.70
CA ASP A 296 19.26 -9.26 -4.41
C ASP A 296 17.77 -9.10 -4.80
N GLU A 297 17.33 -7.88 -5.11
CA GLU A 297 15.94 -7.60 -5.44
C GLU A 297 15.74 -7.28 -6.93
N THR A 298 14.67 -7.82 -7.51
CA THR A 298 14.35 -7.70 -8.95
C THR A 298 13.32 -6.62 -9.26
N ASN A 299 12.81 -5.92 -8.24
CA ASN A 299 11.74 -4.93 -8.35
C ASN A 299 12.24 -3.51 -8.65
N PHE A 300 13.52 -3.30 -8.98
CA PHE A 300 14.10 -1.96 -9.22
C PHE A 300 13.34 -1.16 -10.29
N PHE A 301 12.99 -1.78 -11.43
CA PHE A 301 12.16 -1.12 -12.46
C PHE A 301 10.70 -0.91 -12.03
N TRP A 302 10.28 -1.54 -10.94
CA TRP A 302 8.95 -1.39 -10.37
C TRP A 302 8.92 -0.30 -9.31
N GLY A 303 10.03 0.01 -8.64
CA GLY A 303 10.13 1.01 -7.57
C GLY A 303 9.88 2.46 -8.00
N HIS A 304 8.65 2.79 -8.37
CA HIS A 304 8.23 4.12 -8.81
C HIS A 304 8.35 5.14 -7.66
N ALA A 305 8.71 6.40 -7.91
CA ALA A 305 8.65 7.11 -9.20
C ALA A 305 9.92 7.05 -10.08
N ALA A 306 11.07 6.65 -9.54
CA ALA A 306 12.36 6.86 -10.20
C ALA A 306 12.49 6.26 -11.63
N PRO A 307 12.05 5.01 -11.89
CA PRO A 307 12.10 4.43 -13.24
C PRO A 307 11.31 5.20 -14.31
N MET A 308 10.32 6.01 -13.90
CA MET A 308 9.49 6.82 -14.80
C MET A 308 10.02 8.25 -14.97
N MET A 309 10.46 8.86 -13.87
CA MET A 309 10.85 10.27 -13.79
C MET A 309 12.31 10.56 -14.12
N ASP A 310 13.21 9.58 -14.02
CA ASP A 310 14.62 9.78 -14.35
C ASP A 310 14.85 9.60 -15.85
N HIS A 311 15.15 10.70 -16.55
CA HIS A 311 15.47 10.70 -17.97
C HIS A 311 16.98 10.70 -18.26
N LEU A 312 17.83 10.72 -17.23
CA LEU A 312 19.30 10.79 -17.36
C LEU A 312 19.96 9.41 -17.37
N THR A 313 19.22 8.37 -17.00
CA THR A 313 19.69 6.98 -16.97
C THR A 313 18.82 6.09 -17.86
N LEU A 314 19.28 4.86 -18.13
CA LEU A 314 18.51 3.89 -18.91
C LEU A 314 17.35 3.34 -18.07
N SER A 315 16.19 3.99 -18.17
CA SER A 315 14.95 3.70 -17.45
C SER A 315 13.73 3.71 -18.41
N TYR A 316 12.50 3.81 -17.90
CA TYR A 316 11.30 3.99 -18.73
C TYR A 316 11.05 5.43 -19.19
N ASN A 317 11.70 6.43 -18.56
CA ASN A 317 11.78 7.83 -19.01
C ASN A 317 10.51 8.39 -19.67
N ALA A 318 9.40 8.32 -18.94
CA ALA A 318 8.07 8.57 -19.49
C ALA A 318 7.30 9.68 -18.79
N THR A 319 7.92 10.39 -17.84
CA THR A 319 7.22 11.34 -16.99
C THR A 319 7.84 12.73 -17.05
N TYR A 320 7.01 13.67 -17.44
CA TYR A 320 7.32 15.07 -17.63
C TYR A 320 6.50 15.91 -16.66
N PHE A 321 6.75 17.21 -16.61
CA PHE A 321 6.11 18.12 -15.66
C PHE A 321 5.44 19.27 -16.40
N ASP A 322 4.26 19.66 -15.91
CA ASP A 322 3.52 20.80 -16.44
C ASP A 322 4.36 22.09 -16.28
N PRO A 323 4.61 22.86 -17.36
CA PRO A 323 5.23 24.18 -17.26
C PRO A 323 4.59 25.09 -16.19
N ASP A 324 3.26 25.06 -16.03
CA ASP A 324 2.57 25.89 -15.03
C ASP A 324 2.93 25.47 -13.59
N PHE A 325 3.21 24.18 -13.36
CA PHE A 325 3.73 23.68 -12.08
C PHE A 325 5.20 24.09 -11.87
N VAL A 326 6.02 24.01 -12.92
CA VAL A 326 7.44 24.40 -12.87
C VAL A 326 7.59 25.91 -12.56
N ASP A 327 6.71 26.74 -13.08
CA ASP A 327 6.72 28.19 -12.87
C ASP A 327 6.33 28.62 -11.45
N GLN A 328 5.81 27.70 -10.62
CA GLN A 328 5.54 27.97 -9.19
C GLN A 328 6.83 28.05 -8.35
N PHE A 329 7.98 27.63 -8.89
CA PHE A 329 9.24 27.58 -8.18
C PHE A 329 10.15 28.77 -8.54
N SER A 330 10.63 29.47 -7.52
CA SER A 330 11.65 30.51 -7.68
C SER A 330 12.98 29.88 -8.14
N ASP A 331 13.85 30.68 -8.77
CA ASP A 331 15.18 30.20 -9.21
C ASP A 331 16.10 29.81 -8.04
N THR A 332 15.80 30.26 -6.82
CA THR A 332 16.57 29.93 -5.62
C THR A 332 15.98 28.76 -4.82
N ASP A 333 14.80 28.27 -5.20
CA ASP A 333 14.18 27.11 -4.56
C ASP A 333 14.93 25.82 -4.92
N ALA A 334 15.45 25.11 -3.91
CA ALA A 334 16.15 23.84 -4.05
C ALA A 334 15.29 22.72 -4.66
N ARG A 335 13.96 22.91 -4.73
CA ARG A 335 13.01 22.01 -5.37
C ARG A 335 12.88 22.25 -6.87
N LYS A 336 13.37 23.37 -7.41
CA LYS A 336 13.38 23.68 -8.86
C LYS A 336 14.41 22.81 -9.58
N LEU A 337 14.13 21.51 -9.61
CA LEU A 337 14.95 20.45 -10.18
C LEU A 337 14.55 20.15 -11.63
N PHE A 338 13.91 21.10 -12.31
CA PHE A 338 13.31 20.95 -13.63
C PHE A 338 14.18 21.58 -14.72
N PHE A 339 14.28 20.91 -15.86
CA PHE A 339 15.16 21.33 -16.95
C PHE A 339 14.75 20.68 -18.27
N ASP A 340 15.10 21.33 -19.39
CA ASP A 340 14.90 20.81 -20.74
C ASP A 340 16.15 20.08 -21.24
N ILE A 341 16.01 18.78 -21.46
CA ILE A 341 17.07 17.93 -22.04
C ILE A 341 16.84 17.58 -23.50
N TYR A 342 15.62 17.78 -24.01
CA TYR A 342 15.23 17.33 -25.35
C TYR A 342 15.29 18.45 -26.38
N GLY A 343 15.14 19.72 -25.96
CA GLY A 343 15.16 20.88 -26.85
C GLY A 343 13.98 20.89 -27.83
N VAL A 344 12.84 20.32 -27.42
CA VAL A 344 11.67 20.10 -28.30
C VAL A 344 10.46 20.95 -27.91
N SER A 345 10.59 21.93 -27.02
CA SER A 345 9.46 22.73 -26.51
C SER A 345 8.62 23.38 -27.62
N ALA A 346 9.23 23.75 -28.75
CA ALA A 346 8.53 24.31 -29.90
C ALA A 346 7.60 23.31 -30.64
N SER A 347 7.92 22.03 -30.65
CA SER A 347 7.14 20.98 -31.34
C SER A 347 6.33 20.10 -30.39
N GLU A 348 6.84 19.88 -29.18
CA GLU A 348 6.30 18.99 -28.15
C GLU A 348 6.44 19.66 -26.77
N PRO A 349 5.69 20.74 -26.49
CA PRO A 349 5.84 21.52 -25.25
C PRO A 349 5.60 20.68 -23.98
N TRP A 350 4.75 19.65 -24.08
CA TRP A 350 4.50 18.71 -22.98
C TRP A 350 5.73 17.86 -22.58
N ARG A 351 6.80 17.87 -23.38
CA ARG A 351 8.07 17.16 -23.10
C ARG A 351 9.18 18.09 -22.61
N GLU A 352 8.89 19.37 -22.40
CA GLU A 352 9.91 20.37 -22.09
C GLU A 352 10.60 20.07 -20.76
N PHE A 353 9.86 19.82 -19.68
CA PHE A 353 10.45 19.66 -18.36
C PHE A 353 10.50 18.20 -17.90
N VAL A 354 11.72 17.75 -17.58
CA VAL A 354 11.99 16.56 -16.76
C VAL A 354 12.51 16.98 -15.39
N SER A 355 12.62 16.07 -14.41
CA SER A 355 13.10 16.40 -13.06
C SER A 355 14.19 15.46 -12.56
N THR A 356 15.16 15.98 -11.79
CA THR A 356 16.13 15.16 -11.03
C THR A 356 15.68 14.80 -9.63
N LYS A 357 14.43 15.09 -9.24
CA LYS A 357 13.92 14.81 -7.89
C LYS A 357 14.10 13.34 -7.50
N TYR A 358 13.78 12.41 -8.40
CA TYR A 358 13.99 10.97 -8.19
C TYR A 358 15.01 10.43 -9.18
N ALA A 359 16.11 9.88 -8.69
CA ALA A 359 17.16 9.27 -9.51
C ALA A 359 17.02 7.75 -9.52
N PHE A 360 17.11 7.16 -10.71
CA PHE A 360 17.00 5.72 -10.87
C PHE A 360 18.36 5.05 -10.69
N THR A 361 18.40 4.14 -9.72
CA THR A 361 19.46 3.15 -9.54
C THR A 361 18.80 1.82 -9.15
N PHE A 362 19.54 0.71 -9.23
CA PHE A 362 18.99 -0.57 -8.76
C PHE A 362 18.77 -0.61 -7.25
N SER A 363 19.34 0.34 -6.50
CA SER A 363 19.29 0.43 -5.03
C SER A 363 18.64 1.73 -4.54
N SER A 364 17.75 2.35 -5.31
CA SER A 364 17.07 3.58 -4.88
C SER A 364 15.98 3.25 -3.86
N ASP A 365 16.17 3.68 -2.62
CA ASP A 365 15.15 3.57 -1.57
C ASP A 365 13.92 4.42 -1.91
N ILE A 366 12.76 4.03 -1.37
CA ILE A 366 11.47 4.63 -1.76
C ILE A 366 10.80 5.28 -0.54
N PRO A 367 10.60 6.60 -0.51
CA PRO A 367 9.89 7.26 0.57
C PRO A 367 8.38 6.98 0.49
N ILE A 368 7.75 6.67 1.64
CA ILE A 368 6.29 6.49 1.77
C ILE A 368 5.67 7.65 2.55
N ILE A 369 6.30 8.07 3.65
CA ILE A 369 5.90 9.22 4.47
C ILE A 369 7.15 10.02 4.84
N ARG A 370 7.07 11.35 4.72
CA ARG A 370 8.12 12.28 5.17
C ARG A 370 7.54 13.24 6.20
N LYS A 371 8.39 13.72 7.11
CA LYS A 371 8.01 14.66 8.16
C LYS A 371 7.47 15.98 7.61
N SER A 372 7.96 16.45 6.46
CA SER A 372 7.42 17.66 5.80
C SER A 372 5.92 17.57 5.49
N GLU A 373 5.41 16.36 5.20
CA GLU A 373 3.97 16.15 5.01
C GLU A 373 3.20 16.39 6.32
N MET A 374 3.75 15.95 7.45
CA MET A 374 3.13 16.18 8.76
C MET A 374 3.19 17.65 9.17
N VAL A 375 4.26 18.37 8.82
CA VAL A 375 4.32 19.82 9.04
C VAL A 375 3.25 20.54 8.21
N LEU A 376 2.99 20.11 6.98
CA LEU A 376 1.89 20.65 6.15
C LEU A 376 0.51 20.37 6.77
N PHE A 377 0.25 19.15 7.26
CA PHE A 377 -1.01 18.85 7.96
C PHE A 377 -1.18 19.64 9.26
N ASP A 378 -0.11 19.84 10.04
CA ASP A 378 -0.17 20.70 11.23
C ASP A 378 -0.47 22.16 10.83
N ALA A 379 0.15 22.67 9.77
CA ALA A 379 -0.13 24.02 9.27
C ALA A 379 -1.59 24.17 8.83
N GLU A 380 -2.13 23.21 8.08
CA GLU A 380 -3.53 23.20 7.66
C GLU A 380 -4.47 23.15 8.87
N ALA A 381 -4.24 22.23 9.81
CA ALA A 381 -5.05 22.10 11.01
C ALA A 381 -5.01 23.38 11.86
N GLN A 382 -3.84 23.98 12.07
CA GLN A 382 -3.70 25.25 12.80
C GLN A 382 -4.50 26.37 12.13
N TYR A 383 -4.49 26.43 10.80
CA TYR A 383 -5.31 27.40 10.07
C TYR A 383 -6.81 27.17 10.28
N GLN A 384 -7.28 25.92 10.18
CA GLN A 384 -8.68 25.54 10.39
C GLN A 384 -9.16 25.82 11.83
N LEU A 385 -8.25 25.73 12.81
CA LEU A 385 -8.50 26.08 14.21
C LEU A 385 -8.43 27.60 14.48
N GLY A 386 -8.19 28.42 13.45
CA GLY A 386 -8.11 29.88 13.57
C GLY A 386 -6.75 30.40 14.07
N ASN A 387 -5.73 29.55 14.22
CA ASN A 387 -4.37 29.95 14.56
C ASN A 387 -3.54 30.24 13.30
N THR A 388 -3.89 31.33 12.61
CA THR A 388 -3.22 31.73 11.36
C THR A 388 -1.72 31.98 11.53
N THR A 389 -1.29 32.57 12.65
CA THR A 389 0.14 32.81 12.91
C THR A 389 0.91 31.50 13.04
N GLY A 390 0.39 30.54 13.81
CA GLY A 390 1.03 29.21 13.93
C GLY A 390 1.09 28.47 12.58
N ALA A 391 0.03 28.57 11.77
CA ALA A 391 0.04 28.01 10.42
C ALA A 391 1.11 28.65 9.52
N GLN A 392 1.24 29.97 9.55
CA GLN A 392 2.26 30.72 8.80
C GLN A 392 3.67 30.33 9.23
N ASP A 393 3.93 30.22 10.53
CA ASP A 393 5.25 29.82 11.05
C ASP A 393 5.66 28.41 10.57
N LEU A 394 4.71 27.47 10.56
CA LEU A 394 4.93 26.10 10.07
C LEU A 394 5.20 26.07 8.55
N LEU A 395 4.46 26.85 7.76
CA LEU A 395 4.71 27.01 6.33
C LEU A 395 6.06 27.68 6.07
N PHE A 396 6.41 28.70 6.83
CA PHE A 396 7.69 29.39 6.70
C PHE A 396 8.87 28.47 7.02
N ALA A 397 8.75 27.56 7.99
CA ALA A 397 9.77 26.55 8.27
C ALA A 397 10.04 25.67 7.04
N LEU A 398 8.98 25.26 6.32
CA LEU A 398 9.12 24.52 5.06
C LEU A 398 9.76 25.39 3.97
N GLN A 399 9.27 26.61 3.75
CA GLN A 399 9.74 27.48 2.67
C GLN A 399 11.20 27.88 2.85
N SER A 400 11.58 28.36 4.04
CA SER A 400 12.96 28.77 4.36
C SER A 400 13.97 27.62 4.31
N ALA A 401 13.52 26.38 4.52
CA ALA A 401 14.35 25.19 4.35
C ALA A 401 14.52 24.75 2.88
N ARG A 402 13.86 25.40 1.92
CA ARG A 402 13.94 25.09 0.48
C ARG A 402 14.46 26.25 -0.33
N ASP A 403 14.07 27.47 0.02
CA ASP A 403 14.43 28.68 -0.68
C ASP A 403 15.09 29.67 0.30
N PRO A 404 16.36 30.03 0.12
CA PRO A 404 17.03 31.03 0.96
C PRO A 404 16.39 32.42 0.86
N ASN A 405 15.54 32.67 -0.14
CA ASN A 405 14.79 33.92 -0.34
C ASN A 405 13.31 33.81 0.07
N ALA A 406 12.90 32.73 0.75
CA ALA A 406 11.55 32.60 1.26
C ALA A 406 11.15 33.80 2.16
N VAL A 407 9.91 34.25 2.02
CA VAL A 407 9.32 35.39 2.77
C VAL A 407 8.06 34.99 3.50
#